data_AF-A0A454VYR0-F1
#
_entry.id   AF-A0A454VYR0-F1
#
_cell.length_a   1.000
_cell.length_b   1.000
_cell.length_c   1.000
_cell.angle_alpha   90.00
_cell.angle_beta   90.00
_cell.angle_gamma   90.00
#
_symmetry.space_group_name_H-M   'P 1'
#
loop_
_entity.id
_entity.type
_entity.pdbx_description
1 polymer ?
#
loop_
_entity_poly.entity_id
_entity_poly.type
_entity_poly.pdbx_seq_one_letter_code
_entity_poly.pdbx_strand_id
1 'polypeptide(L)'
;LAGSRGAVRFSLTPWRPMIHLHAALSTVGDQARIPGGSPTSSFRPHLGIAYNNQARPAAPVVDAVAPLRSLPPAALDITSVELVELRRQDRTYRWRTVHSAPLRPEVSLQASIPPK
;
A
#
# COMPACT_ATOMS: atom_id res chain seq x y z
N LEU A 1 5.64 -2.08 12.45
CA LEU A 1 4.42 -2.89 12.20
C LEU A 1 3.19 -2.19 12.81
N ALA A 2 2.03 -2.21 12.17
CA ALA A 2 0.80 -1.50 12.61
C ALA A 2 -0.47 -2.37 12.46
N GLY A 3 -1.55 -1.96 13.11
CA GLY A 3 -2.85 -2.64 13.03
C GLY A 3 -3.99 -1.68 12.69
N SER A 4 -5.06 -2.24 12.13
CA SER A 4 -6.38 -1.60 12.00
C SER A 4 -7.46 -2.60 12.41
N ARG A 5 -8.72 -2.17 12.46
CA ARG A 5 -9.83 -3.09 12.73
C ARG A 5 -9.80 -4.24 11.72
N GLY A 6 -9.58 -5.46 12.22
CA GLY A 6 -9.56 -6.68 11.40
C GLY A 6 -8.30 -6.91 10.57
N ALA A 7 -7.19 -6.18 10.77
CA ALA A 7 -5.97 -6.41 10.00
C ALA A 7 -4.68 -6.05 10.73
N VAL A 8 -3.61 -6.77 10.38
CA VAL A 8 -2.21 -6.45 10.72
C VAL A 8 -1.46 -6.15 9.42
N ARG A 9 -0.63 -5.11 9.42
CA ARG A 9 0.03 -4.57 8.22
C ARG A 9 1.36 -3.91 8.54
N PHE A 10 2.29 -3.91 7.60
CA PHE A 10 3.45 -3.02 7.67
C PHE A 10 3.03 -1.59 7.33
N SER A 11 3.57 -0.64 8.09
CA SER A 11 3.65 0.75 7.65
C SER A 11 4.82 0.86 6.69
N LEU A 12 4.65 1.57 5.59
CA LEU A 12 5.70 1.82 4.61
C LEU A 12 6.26 3.22 4.82
N THR A 13 7.49 3.49 4.42
CA THR A 13 8.05 4.85 4.35
C THR A 13 9.18 4.86 3.31
N PRO A 14 9.40 5.96 2.58
CA PRO A 14 8.64 7.22 2.59
C PRO A 14 7.29 7.11 1.86
N TRP A 15 6.29 7.93 2.24
CA TRP A 15 4.95 7.87 1.62
C TRP A 15 4.82 8.64 0.31
N ARG A 16 5.61 9.70 0.13
CA ARG A 16 5.45 10.65 -0.99
C ARG A 16 5.44 9.95 -2.37
N PRO A 17 6.37 9.04 -2.70
CA PRO A 17 6.38 8.39 -4.01
C PRO A 17 5.12 7.57 -4.25
N MET A 18 4.64 6.86 -3.22
CA MET A 18 3.44 6.03 -3.30
C MET A 18 2.16 6.87 -3.43
N ILE A 19 2.12 8.04 -2.77
CA ILE A 19 1.00 8.98 -2.90
C ILE A 19 0.97 9.57 -4.31
N HIS A 20 2.12 9.95 -4.87
CA HIS A 20 2.21 10.44 -6.26
C HIS A 20 1.78 9.37 -7.26
N LEU A 21 2.24 8.13 -7.08
CA LEU A 21 1.83 7.01 -7.91
C LEU A 21 0.32 6.77 -7.85
N HIS A 22 -0.27 6.76 -6.65
CA HIS A 22 -1.72 6.64 -6.49
C HIS A 22 -2.47 7.78 -7.17
N ALA A 23 -1.99 9.03 -7.05
CA ALA A 23 -2.58 10.18 -7.74
C ALA A 23 -2.58 10.00 -9.26
N ALA A 24 -1.44 9.61 -9.83
CA ALA A 24 -1.32 9.38 -11.27
C ALA A 24 -2.28 8.27 -11.75
N LEU A 25 -2.35 7.15 -11.03
CA LEU A 25 -3.26 6.05 -11.35
C LEU A 25 -4.74 6.47 -11.21
N SER A 26 -5.07 7.26 -10.19
CA SER A 26 -6.43 7.80 -10.01
C SER A 26 -6.82 8.70 -11.18
N THR A 27 -5.95 9.62 -11.60
CA THR A 27 -6.20 10.50 -12.74
C THR A 27 -6.42 9.71 -14.04
N VAL A 28 -5.61 8.68 -14.29
CA VAL A 28 -5.79 7.81 -15.46
C VAL A 28 -7.10 7.03 -15.36
N GLY A 29 -7.45 6.54 -14.18
CA GLY A 29 -8.73 5.87 -13.92
C GLY A 29 -9.94 6.76 -14.21
N ASP A 30 -9.88 8.02 -13.76
CA ASP A 30 -10.93 9.03 -14.01
C ASP A 30 -11.09 9.31 -15.50
N GLN A 31 -9.97 9.50 -16.23
CA GLN A 31 -9.97 9.68 -17.69
C GLN A 31 -10.58 8.48 -18.44
N ALA A 32 -10.28 7.27 -17.96
CA ALA A 32 -10.83 6.03 -18.49
C ALA A 32 -12.27 5.75 -18.00
N ARG A 33 -12.86 6.65 -17.19
CA ARG A 33 -14.20 6.52 -16.61
C ARG A 33 -14.37 5.22 -15.81
N ILE A 34 -13.33 4.78 -15.12
CA ILE A 34 -13.39 3.63 -14.21
C ILE A 34 -14.20 4.03 -12.98
N PRO A 35 -15.33 3.36 -12.69
CA PRO A 35 -16.14 3.71 -11.54
C PRO A 35 -15.51 3.27 -10.22
N GLY A 36 -15.72 4.05 -9.16
CA GLY A 36 -15.28 3.74 -7.81
C GLY A 36 -13.87 4.23 -7.50
N GLY A 37 -13.25 3.64 -6.46
CA GLY A 37 -11.98 4.11 -5.91
C GLY A 37 -12.15 5.17 -4.82
N SER A 38 -11.24 5.15 -3.85
CA SER A 38 -11.18 6.19 -2.81
C SER A 38 -10.22 7.30 -3.25
N PRO A 39 -10.49 8.57 -2.91
CA PRO A 39 -9.63 9.67 -3.32
C PRO A 39 -8.23 9.52 -2.75
N THR A 40 -7.21 10.01 -3.46
CA THR A 40 -5.81 9.97 -3.00
C THR A 40 -5.61 10.54 -1.59
N SER A 41 -6.41 11.54 -1.18
CA SER A 41 -6.37 12.09 0.19
C SER A 41 -6.67 11.05 1.29
N SER A 42 -7.41 10.00 0.96
CA SER A 42 -7.72 8.88 1.85
C SER A 42 -6.73 7.71 1.74
N PHE A 43 -5.87 7.72 0.72
CA PHE A 43 -4.89 6.66 0.50
C PHE A 43 -3.84 6.67 1.63
N ARG A 44 -3.59 5.48 2.21
CA ARG A 44 -2.60 5.27 3.27
C ARG A 44 -1.71 4.11 2.85
N PRO A 45 -0.48 4.36 2.38
CA PRO A 45 0.43 3.31 1.94
C PRO A 45 0.69 2.27 3.04
N HIS A 46 0.42 1.01 2.75
CA HIS A 46 0.66 -0.10 3.66
C HIS A 46 0.84 -1.41 2.90
N LEU A 47 1.49 -2.39 3.54
CA LEU A 47 1.56 -3.76 3.05
C LEU A 47 0.78 -4.67 4.01
N GLY A 48 -0.32 -5.26 3.54
CA GLY A 48 -1.13 -6.17 4.32
C GLY A 48 -0.37 -7.46 4.65
N ILE A 49 -0.55 -7.97 5.87
CA ILE A 49 0.08 -9.23 6.31
C ILE A 49 -1.00 -10.28 6.57
N ALA A 50 -1.97 -9.92 7.40
CA ALA A 50 -3.03 -10.83 7.79
C ALA A 50 -4.32 -10.05 8.04
N TYR A 51 -5.43 -10.70 7.71
CA TYR A 51 -6.78 -10.19 7.91
C TYR A 51 -7.54 -11.12 8.83
N ASN A 52 -8.34 -10.55 9.72
CA ASN A 52 -9.26 -11.25 10.59
C ASN A 52 -10.68 -10.74 10.31
N ASN A 53 -11.55 -11.64 9.86
CA ASN A 53 -12.93 -11.34 9.50
C ASN A 53 -13.95 -11.74 10.58
N GLN A 54 -13.49 -12.03 11.79
CA GLN A 54 -14.34 -12.38 12.93
C GLN A 54 -14.02 -11.51 14.15
N ALA A 55 -15.03 -11.18 14.95
CA ALA A 55 -14.82 -10.48 16.21
C ALA A 55 -14.02 -11.37 17.18
N ARG A 56 -12.86 -10.88 17.61
CA ARG A 56 -11.96 -11.56 18.55
C ARG A 56 -11.18 -10.51 19.35
N PRO A 57 -10.75 -10.82 20.58
CA PRO A 57 -9.88 -9.93 21.35
C PRO A 57 -8.59 -9.61 20.58
N ALA A 58 -8.21 -8.34 20.54
CA ALA A 58 -7.00 -7.90 19.84
C ALA A 58 -5.72 -8.07 20.68
N ALA A 59 -5.83 -8.13 22.01
CA ALA A 59 -4.69 -8.14 22.93
C ALA A 59 -3.64 -9.21 22.60
N PRO A 60 -3.99 -10.50 22.34
CA PRO A 60 -2.97 -11.51 21.99
C PRO A 60 -2.18 -11.17 20.73
N VAL A 61 -2.81 -10.54 19.74
CA VAL A 61 -2.14 -10.10 18.51
C VAL A 61 -1.24 -8.90 18.79
N VAL A 62 -1.69 -7.96 19.63
CA VAL A 62 -0.91 -6.80 20.03
C VAL A 62 0.36 -7.23 20.75
N ASP A 63 0.24 -8.14 21.72
CA ASP A 63 1.37 -8.65 22.51
C ASP A 63 2.39 -9.38 21.64
N ALA A 64 1.93 -10.21 20.69
CA ALA A 64 2.81 -10.89 19.75
C ALA A 64 3.54 -9.92 18.79
N VAL A 65 2.87 -8.82 18.40
CA VAL A 65 3.39 -7.83 17.44
C VAL A 65 4.29 -6.78 18.09
N ALA A 66 4.04 -6.42 19.36
CA ALA A 66 4.77 -5.39 20.09
C ALA A 66 6.31 -5.56 20.03
N PRO A 67 6.90 -6.72 20.35
CA PRO A 67 8.35 -6.88 20.33
C PRO A 67 8.93 -6.78 18.91
N LEU A 68 8.16 -7.10 17.87
CA LEU A 68 8.62 -7.03 16.48
C LEU A 68 8.80 -5.58 15.98
N ARG A 69 8.31 -4.57 16.72
CA ARG A 69 8.41 -3.16 16.33
C ARG A 69 9.80 -2.58 16.50
N SER A 70 10.67 -3.21 17.28
CA SER A 70 12.07 -2.80 17.46
C SER A 70 13.00 -3.34 16.37
N LEU A 71 12.51 -4.25 15.52
CA LEU A 71 13.29 -4.77 14.41
C LEU A 71 13.61 -3.67 13.39
N PRO A 72 14.79 -3.73 12.74
CA PRO A 72 15.12 -2.82 11.66
C PRO A 72 14.08 -2.84 10.53
N PRO A 73 13.87 -1.72 9.83
CA PRO A 73 13.01 -1.71 8.65
C PRO A 73 13.62 -2.58 7.54
N ALA A 74 12.76 -3.26 6.77
CA ALA A 74 13.15 -3.93 5.55
C ALA A 74 13.09 -2.95 4.37
N ALA A 75 14.13 -2.91 3.56
CA ALA A 75 14.13 -2.19 2.29
C ALA A 75 13.37 -2.99 1.23
N LEU A 76 12.64 -2.29 0.36
CA LEU A 76 11.89 -2.87 -0.74
C LEU A 76 11.91 -1.95 -1.95
N ASP A 77 12.06 -2.53 -3.13
CA ASP A 77 12.01 -1.82 -4.40
C ASP A 77 10.68 -2.09 -5.10
N ILE A 78 9.93 -1.03 -5.39
CA ILE A 78 8.69 -1.11 -6.16
C ILE A 78 9.03 -0.84 -7.62
N THR A 79 9.07 -1.88 -8.43
CA THR A 79 9.55 -1.82 -9.83
C THR A 79 8.42 -1.87 -10.86
N SER A 80 7.18 -2.12 -10.45
CA SER A 80 6.03 -2.22 -11.35
C SER A 80 4.72 -1.94 -10.62
N VAL A 81 3.69 -1.67 -11.41
CA VAL A 81 2.28 -1.69 -10.98
C VAL A 81 1.53 -2.75 -11.76
N GLU A 82 0.63 -3.44 -11.09
CA GLU A 82 -0.15 -4.52 -11.68
C GLU A 82 -1.63 -4.18 -11.70
N LEU A 83 -2.25 -4.34 -12.87
CA LEU A 83 -3.70 -4.42 -12.98
C LEU A 83 -4.10 -5.86 -12.67
N VAL A 84 -4.89 -6.05 -11.62
CA VAL A 84 -5.32 -7.37 -11.17
C VAL A 84 -6.84 -7.54 -11.29
N GLU A 85 -7.25 -8.71 -11.75
CA GLU A 85 -8.62 -9.18 -11.62
C GLU A 85 -8.75 -9.84 -10.24
N LEU A 86 -9.37 -9.13 -9.29
CA LEU A 86 -9.57 -9.60 -7.92
C LEU A 86 -10.97 -10.19 -7.77
N ARG A 87 -11.04 -11.46 -7.40
CA ARG A 87 -12.30 -12.18 -7.15
C ARG A 87 -12.32 -12.72 -5.74
N ARG A 88 -13.49 -12.68 -5.11
CA ARG A 88 -13.73 -13.42 -3.89
C ARG A 88 -14.22 -14.82 -4.25
N GLN A 89 -13.47 -15.84 -3.86
CA GLN A 89 -13.84 -17.24 -4.03
C GLN A 89 -13.89 -17.88 -2.65
N ASP A 90 -15.07 -18.39 -2.30
CA ASP A 90 -15.41 -18.86 -0.96
C ASP A 90 -15.12 -17.79 0.10
N ARG A 91 -14.18 -18.08 1.01
CA ARG A 91 -13.75 -17.19 2.10
C ARG A 91 -12.41 -16.51 1.81
N THR A 92 -11.90 -16.58 0.58
CA THR A 92 -10.56 -16.11 0.21
C THR A 92 -10.60 -15.17 -0.99
N TYR A 93 -9.68 -14.22 -1.03
CA TYR A 93 -9.42 -13.46 -2.24
C TYR A 93 -8.49 -14.27 -3.15
N ARG A 94 -8.89 -14.39 -4.41
CA ARG A 94 -8.07 -14.91 -5.51
C ARG A 94 -7.86 -13.79 -6.49
N TRP A 95 -6.67 -13.67 -7.02
CA TRP A 95 -6.38 -12.68 -8.03
C TRP A 95 -5.59 -13.28 -9.19
N ARG A 96 -5.72 -12.64 -10.34
CA ARG A 96 -4.91 -12.88 -11.52
C ARG A 96 -4.40 -11.55 -12.03
N THR A 97 -3.09 -11.47 -12.30
CA THR A 97 -2.51 -10.31 -12.95
C THR A 97 -2.97 -10.29 -14.42
N VAL A 98 -3.61 -9.19 -14.82
CA VAL A 98 -4.10 -8.96 -16.18
C VAL A 98 -3.02 -8.25 -16.99
N HIS A 99 -2.34 -7.30 -16.37
CA HIS A 99 -1.28 -6.53 -16.99
C HIS A 99 -0.30 -6.05 -15.92
N SER A 100 0.97 -5.92 -16.29
CA SER A 100 2.01 -5.31 -15.46
C SER A 100 2.69 -4.20 -16.25
N ALA A 101 2.79 -3.03 -15.64
CA ALA A 101 3.48 -1.88 -16.20
C ALA A 101 4.74 -1.59 -15.37
N PRO A 102 5.93 -1.51 -15.98
CA PRO A 102 7.15 -1.19 -15.25
C PRO A 102 7.11 0.25 -14.74
N LEU A 103 7.57 0.45 -13.51
CA LEU A 103 7.85 1.75 -12.96
C LEU A 103 9.30 2.11 -13.24
N ARG A 104 9.51 3.35 -13.70
CA ARG A 104 10.86 3.91 -13.76
C ARG A 104 11.24 4.39 -12.37
N PRO A 105 12.53 4.34 -12.00
CA PRO A 105 13.01 4.93 -10.76
C PRO A 105 12.57 6.40 -10.68
N GLU A 106 12.09 6.83 -9.53
CA GLU A 106 11.80 8.24 -9.29
C GLU A 106 13.12 9.01 -9.35
N VAL A 107 13.25 9.92 -10.32
CA VAL A 107 14.40 10.81 -10.40
C VAL A 107 14.18 11.94 -9.40
N SER A 108 14.89 11.88 -8.28
CA SER A 108 14.81 12.92 -7.26
C SER A 108 15.44 14.21 -7.80
N LEU A 109 14.61 15.18 -8.20
CA LEU A 109 15.06 16.54 -8.48
C LEU A 109 15.46 17.18 -7.15
N GLN A 110 16.76 17.17 -6.82
CA GLN A 110 17.29 17.99 -5.73
C GLN A 110 17.10 19.46 -6.12
N ALA A 111 16.15 20.14 -5.47
CA ALA A 111 16.06 21.58 -5.54
C ALA A 111 17.25 22.18 -4.76
N SER A 112 18.30 22.54 -5.48
CA SER A 112 19.39 23.35 -4.96
C SER A 112 18.85 24.72 -4.57
N ILE A 113 18.71 24.99 -3.28
CA ILE A 113 18.48 26.33 -2.75
C ILE A 113 19.85 27.04 -2.77
N PRO A 114 20.06 28.12 -3.53
CA PRO A 114 21.30 28.87 -3.46
C PRO A 114 21.42 29.57 -2.09
N PRO A 115 22.63 29.63 -1.49
CA PRO A 115 22.84 30.37 -0.25
C PRO A 115 22.62 31.88 -0.47
N LYS A 116 22.11 32.52 0.58
CA LYS A 116 21.78 33.95 0.66
C LYS A 116 23.04 34.82 0.69
#